data_AF-A0A6P0X939-F1
#
_entry.id   AF-A0A6P0X939-F1
#
_cell.length_a   1.000
_cell.length_b   1.000
_cell.length_c   1.000
_cell.angle_alpha   90.00
_cell.angle_beta   90.00
_cell.angle_gamma   90.00
#
_symmetry.space_group_name_H-M   'P 1'
#
loop_
_entity.id
_entity.type
_entity.pdbx_description
1 polymer ?
#
loop_
_entity_poly.entity_id
_entity_poly.type
_entity_poly.pdbx_seq_one_letter_code
_entity_poly.pdbx_strand_id
1 'polypeptide(L)'
;AVAFVLALFLIDHTAAPASAQFFGKAETFFKDTLTEGTDGANTETAVSLVFNVLRALYLLYIAVALIGVVNAVRKDEDWQTVARTPLLVVVAVTIADVLTGFIIGDGGSGN
;
A
#
# COMPACT_ATOMS: atom_id res chain seq x y z
N ALA A 1 13.51 -17.58 -11.44
CA ALA A 1 12.09 -17.51 -11.84
C ALA A 1 11.29 -16.60 -10.91
N VAL A 2 11.19 -16.89 -9.60
CA VAL A 2 10.38 -16.12 -8.63
C VAL A 2 10.77 -14.63 -8.55
N ALA A 3 12.06 -14.31 -8.46
CA ALA A 3 12.53 -12.92 -8.41
C ALA A 3 12.21 -12.11 -9.69
N PHE A 4 12.15 -12.78 -10.85
CA PHE A 4 11.82 -12.15 -12.12
C PHE A 4 10.31 -11.89 -12.24
N VAL A 5 9.48 -12.84 -11.78
CA VAL A 5 8.01 -12.66 -11.69
C VAL A 5 7.66 -11.56 -10.70
N LEU A 6 8.35 -11.50 -9.55
CA LEU A 6 8.22 -10.40 -8.59
C LEU A 6 8.65 -9.06 -9.18
N ALA A 7 9.74 -9.01 -9.94
CA ALA A 7 10.19 -7.78 -10.59
C ALA A 7 9.19 -7.28 -11.65
N LEU A 8 8.62 -8.18 -12.46
CA LEU A 8 7.56 -7.84 -13.42
C LEU A 8 6.29 -7.37 -12.70
N PHE A 9 5.88 -8.08 -11.63
CA PHE A 9 4.74 -7.69 -10.81
C PHE A 9 4.95 -6.32 -10.16
N LEU A 10 6.15 -6.02 -9.66
CA LEU A 10 6.48 -4.72 -9.09
C LEU A 10 6.48 -3.61 -10.14
N ILE A 11 6.98 -3.86 -11.36
CA ILE A 11 6.99 -2.85 -12.43
C ILE A 11 5.57 -2.53 -12.90
N ASP A 12 4.75 -3.54 -13.20
CA ASP A 12 3.34 -3.39 -13.61
C ASP A 12 2.51 -2.76 -12.46
N HIS A 13 2.76 -3.29 -11.27
CA HIS A 13 2.60 -2.75 -9.92
C HIS A 13 2.63 -1.22 -9.79
N THR A 14 3.85 -0.73 -9.98
CA THR A 14 4.33 0.64 -9.71
C THR A 14 3.86 1.68 -10.72
N ALA A 15 3.33 1.25 -11.87
CA ALA A 15 2.85 2.15 -12.92
C ALA A 15 1.53 2.85 -12.57
N ALA A 16 0.76 2.33 -11.60
CA ALA A 16 -0.40 3.01 -11.05
C ALA A 16 0.02 4.17 -10.12
N PRO A 17 -0.75 5.26 -9.99
CA PRO A 17 -0.42 6.34 -9.07
C PRO A 17 -0.26 5.81 -7.62
N ALA A 18 0.71 6.32 -6.86
CA ALA A 18 1.02 5.87 -5.50
C ALA A 18 -0.18 5.94 -4.52
N SER A 19 -1.20 6.73 -4.85
CA SER A 19 -2.49 6.79 -4.14
C SER A 19 -3.36 5.55 -4.33
N ALA A 20 -3.20 4.81 -5.43
CA ALA A 20 -4.01 3.63 -5.78
C ALA A 20 -3.35 2.29 -5.42
N GLN A 21 -2.07 2.27 -5.04
CA GLN A 21 -1.31 1.03 -4.79
C GLN A 21 -1.32 0.55 -3.34
N PHE A 22 -1.56 1.43 -2.38
CA PHE A 22 -1.54 1.08 -0.96
C PHE A 22 -2.78 1.62 -0.28
N PHE A 23 -3.47 0.76 0.45
CA PHE A 23 -4.66 1.09 1.22
C PHE A 23 -5.81 1.65 0.36
N GLY A 24 -5.83 1.38 -0.95
CA GLY A 24 -6.86 1.88 -1.86
C GLY A 24 -8.18 1.18 -1.62
N LYS A 25 -8.15 -0.15 -1.61
CA LYS A 25 -9.34 -0.98 -1.36
C LYS A 25 -9.79 -0.86 0.08
N ALA A 26 -8.83 -0.77 1.01
CA ALA A 26 -9.13 -0.47 2.41
C ALA A 26 -9.85 0.88 2.57
N GLU A 27 -9.40 1.95 1.90
CA GLU A 27 -10.11 3.23 1.95
C GLU A 27 -11.55 3.11 1.44
N THR A 28 -11.77 2.41 0.33
CA THR A 28 -13.12 2.13 -0.21
C THR A 28 -13.98 1.37 0.79
N PHE A 29 -13.47 0.30 1.40
CA PHE A 29 -14.21 -0.43 2.45
C PHE A 29 -14.67 0.47 3.58
N PHE A 30 -13.78 1.32 4.09
CA PHE A 30 -14.12 2.22 5.19
C PHE A 30 -15.09 3.31 4.74
N LYS A 31 -14.95 3.85 3.53
CA LYS A 31 -15.93 4.79 2.97
C LYS A 31 -17.31 4.15 2.89
N ASP A 32 -17.42 2.97 2.30
CA ASP A 32 -18.70 2.28 2.14
C ASP A 32 -19.32 1.93 3.51
N THR A 33 -18.53 1.36 4.42
CA THR A 33 -19.01 0.95 5.77
C THR A 33 -19.42 2.14 6.65
N LEU A 34 -18.67 3.26 6.60
CA LEU A 34 -18.93 4.42 7.47
C LEU A 34 -19.94 5.40 6.88
N THR A 35 -20.18 5.37 5.57
CA THR A 35 -21.19 6.22 4.91
C THR A 35 -22.54 5.51 4.76
N GLU A 36 -22.60 4.19 4.99
CA GLU A 36 -23.85 3.41 4.99
C GLU A 36 -24.87 3.99 5.99
N GLY A 37 -25.93 4.60 5.48
CA GLY A 37 -27.04 5.14 6.27
C GLY A 37 -26.93 6.59 6.76
N THR A 38 -25.95 7.38 6.30
CA THR A 38 -25.84 8.82 6.63
C THR A 38 -25.55 9.68 5.40
N ASP A 39 -25.87 10.99 5.44
CA ASP A 39 -25.43 11.98 4.44
C ASP A 39 -23.89 12.11 4.52
N GLY A 40 -23.20 11.25 3.77
CA GLY A 40 -21.84 10.80 4.04
C GLY A 40 -20.69 11.69 3.56
N ALA A 41 -20.96 12.87 2.99
CA ALA A 41 -19.91 13.68 2.35
C ALA A 41 -18.77 14.11 3.30
N ASN A 42 -19.11 14.45 4.55
CA ASN A 42 -18.11 14.82 5.57
C ASN A 42 -17.33 13.60 6.07
N THR A 43 -18.01 12.45 6.21
CA THR A 43 -17.41 11.19 6.65
C THR A 43 -16.45 10.65 5.60
N GLU A 44 -16.83 10.67 4.32
CA GLU A 44 -15.97 10.26 3.21
C GLU A 44 -14.70 11.12 3.12
N THR A 45 -14.85 12.44 3.31
CA THR A 45 -13.72 13.37 3.34
C THR A 45 -12.78 13.06 4.51
N ALA A 46 -13.32 12.78 5.69
CA ALA A 46 -12.54 12.41 6.87
C ALA A 46 -11.78 11.08 6.68
N VAL A 47 -12.44 10.06 6.11
CA VAL A 47 -11.80 8.77 5.79
C VAL A 47 -10.66 8.98 4.78
N SER A 48 -10.92 9.72 3.69
CA SER A 48 -9.89 10.04 2.69
C SER A 48 -8.68 10.74 3.30
N LEU A 49 -8.91 11.67 4.24
CA LEU A 49 -7.84 12.38 4.92
C LEU A 49 -6.98 11.44 5.76
N VAL A 50 -7.60 10.58 6.57
CA VAL A 50 -6.87 9.61 7.40
C VAL A 50 -6.03 8.67 6.53
N PHE A 51 -6.59 8.13 5.46
CA PHE A 51 -5.86 7.25 4.54
C PHE A 51 -4.72 7.96 3.81
N ASN A 52 -4.89 9.24 3.43
CA ASN A 52 -3.82 10.04 2.86
C ASN A 52 -2.67 10.30 3.86
N VAL A 53 -2.98 10.53 5.13
CA VAL A 53 -1.95 10.64 6.18
C VAL A 53 -1.22 9.31 6.36
N LEU A 54 -1.94 8.19 6.40
CA LEU A 54 -1.33 6.86 6.50
C LEU A 54 -0.40 6.56 5.31
N ARG A 55 -0.82 6.86 4.08
CA ARG A 55 0.02 6.74 2.87
C ARG A 55 1.27 7.63 2.95
N ALA A 56 1.12 8.87 3.41
CA ALA A 56 2.25 9.78 3.57
C ALA A 56 3.27 9.26 4.60
N LEU A 57 2.79 8.74 5.74
CA LEU A 57 3.64 8.12 6.76
C LEU A 57 4.33 6.86 6.24
N TYR A 58 3.61 6.04 5.46
CA TYR A 58 4.16 4.85 4.84
C TYR A 58 5.28 5.19 3.84
N LEU A 59 5.06 6.17 2.97
CA LEU A 59 6.09 6.66 2.04
C LEU A 59 7.30 7.23 2.80
N LEU A 60 7.08 7.98 3.88
CA LEU A 60 8.15 8.48 4.72
C LEU A 60 8.96 7.35 5.35
N TYR A 61 8.29 6.30 5.85
CA TYR A 61 8.94 5.11 6.39
C TYR A 61 9.83 4.44 5.34
N ILE A 62 9.32 4.20 4.13
CA ILE A 62 10.10 3.60 3.04
C ILE A 62 11.28 4.50 2.67
N ALA A 63 11.08 5.82 2.57
CA ALA A 63 12.15 6.77 2.26
C ALA A 63 13.30 6.68 3.28
N VAL A 64 12.98 6.67 4.58
CA VAL A 64 13.99 6.54 5.64
C VAL A 64 14.65 5.17 5.62
N ALA A 65 13.90 4.09 5.42
CA ALA A 65 14.44 2.73 5.38
C ALA A 65 15.41 2.53 4.21
N LEU A 66 15.13 3.14 3.04
CA LEU A 66 16.01 3.10 1.87
C LEU A 66 17.36 3.77 2.13
N ILE A 67 17.43 4.81 2.96
CA ILE A 67 18.71 5.42 3.36
C ILE A 67 19.60 4.37 4.04
N GLY A 68 19.03 3.54 4.92
CA GLY A 68 19.75 2.45 5.58
C GLY A 68 20.27 1.39 4.60
N VAL A 69 19.44 1.01 3.63
CA VAL A 69 19.83 0.05 2.58
C VAL A 69 20.96 0.60 1.71
N VAL A 70 20.84 1.85 1.22
CA VAL A 70 21.86 2.50 0.39
C VAL A 70 23.18 2.64 1.16
N ASN A 71 23.12 2.97 2.45
CA ASN A 71 24.31 3.07 3.28
C ASN A 71 25.01 1.71 3.43
N ALA A 72 24.26 0.63 3.67
CA ALA A 72 24.81 -0.72 3.76
C ALA A 72 25.47 -1.14 2.43
N VAL A 73 24.85 -0.85 1.28
CA VAL A 73 25.44 -1.09 -0.04
C VAL A 73 26.77 -0.37 -0.21
N ARG A 74 26.85 0.90 0.20
CA ARG A 74 28.08 1.70 0.07
C ARG A 74 29.22 1.23 0.95
N LYS A 75 28.92 0.50 2.01
CA LYS A 75 29.88 -0.01 2.98
C LYS A 75 30.25 -1.48 2.75
N ASP A 76 29.76 -2.08 1.65
CA ASP A 76 29.87 -3.52 1.39
C ASP A 76 29.33 -4.38 2.56
N GLU A 77 28.38 -3.83 3.33
CA GLU A 77 27.65 -4.55 4.37
C GLU A 77 26.53 -5.40 3.73
N ASP A 78 26.00 -6.37 4.47
CA ASP A 78 24.87 -7.21 4.04
C ASP A 78 23.56 -6.40 3.92
N TRP A 79 23.46 -5.63 2.84
CA TRP A 79 22.34 -4.77 2.53
C TRP A 79 21.02 -5.55 2.39
N GLN A 80 21.09 -6.82 2.01
CA GLN A 80 19.92 -7.70 1.93
C GLN A 80 19.26 -7.89 3.28
N THR A 81 20.05 -8.05 4.35
CA THR A 81 19.55 -8.20 5.72
C THR A 81 18.87 -6.92 6.18
N VAL A 82 19.45 -5.76 5.85
CA VAL A 82 18.87 -4.44 6.15
C VAL A 82 17.58 -4.19 5.35
N ALA A 83 17.54 -4.60 4.08
CA ALA A 83 16.39 -4.44 3.20
C ALA A 83 15.22 -5.38 3.52
N ARG A 84 15.47 -6.50 4.20
CA ARG A 84 14.43 -7.49 4.52
C ARG A 84 13.27 -6.89 5.32
N THR A 85 13.57 -6.10 6.35
CA THR A 85 12.55 -5.51 7.22
C THR A 85 11.56 -4.61 6.45
N PRO A 86 12.00 -3.58 5.69
CA PRO A 86 11.08 -2.74 4.94
C PRO A 86 10.36 -3.49 3.81
N LEU A 87 11.03 -4.46 3.16
CA LEU A 87 10.38 -5.28 2.12
C LEU A 87 9.24 -6.14 2.69
N LEU A 88 9.40 -6.70 3.88
CA LEU A 88 8.34 -7.47 4.54
C LEU A 88 7.12 -6.59 4.86
N VAL A 89 7.34 -5.34 5.27
CA VAL A 89 6.25 -4.38 5.53
C VAL A 89 5.47 -4.09 4.24
N VAL A 90 6.17 -3.85 3.12
CA VAL A 90 5.54 -3.61 1.82
C VAL A 90 4.64 -4.78 1.42
N VAL A 91 5.16 -6.01 1.50
CA VAL A 91 4.41 -7.21 1.16
C VAL A 91 3.20 -7.39 2.07
N ALA A 92 3.36 -7.18 3.38
CA ALA A 92 2.26 -7.29 4.33
C ALA A 92 1.12 -6.29 4.02
N VAL A 93 1.48 -5.04 3.72
CA VAL A 93 0.51 -3.99 3.37
C VAL A 93 -0.20 -4.31 2.05
N THR A 94 0.52 -4.76 1.03
CA THR A 94 -0.09 -5.17 -0.25
C THR A 94 -1.04 -6.34 -0.07
N ILE A 95 -0.68 -7.36 0.72
CA ILE A 95 -1.57 -8.49 1.02
C ILE A 95 -2.82 -7.99 1.76
N ALA A 96 -2.67 -7.13 2.77
CA ALA A 96 -3.80 -6.58 3.51
C ALA A 96 -4.78 -5.82 2.59
N ASP A 97 -4.26 -5.03 1.64
CA ASP A 97 -5.11 -4.29 0.70
C ASP A 97 -5.83 -5.23 -0.29
N VAL A 98 -5.14 -6.26 -0.78
CA VAL A 98 -5.76 -7.30 -1.64
C VAL A 98 -6.82 -8.10 -0.88
N LEU A 99 -6.55 -8.49 0.37
CA LEU A 99 -7.52 -9.17 1.24
C LEU A 99 -8.75 -8.30 1.50
N THR A 100 -8.55 -7.00 1.69
CA THR A 100 -9.68 -6.06 1.85
C THR A 100 -10.53 -6.04 0.58
N GLY A 101 -9.91 -6.06 -0.60
CA GLY A 101 -10.61 -6.22 -1.88
C GLY A 101 -11.46 -7.50 -1.97
N PHE A 102 -10.97 -8.62 -1.43
CA PHE A 102 -11.75 -9.85 -1.40
C PHE A 102 -12.93 -9.81 -0.41
N ILE A 103 -12.80 -9.05 0.67
CA ILE A 103 -13.86 -8.89 1.69
C ILE A 103 -15.00 -8.00 1.19
N ILE A 104 -14.68 -6.89 0.51
CA ILE A 104 -15.68 -5.98 -0.08
C ILE A 104 -16.40 -6.67 -1.26
N GLY A 105 -15.69 -7.56 -1.96
CA GLY A 105 -16.12 -8.06 -3.27
C GLY A 105 -15.89 -7.02 -4.35
N ASP A 106 -15.56 -7.46 -5.56
CA ASP A 106 -15.57 -6.59 -6.74
C ASP A 106 -17.04 -6.25 -7.05
N GLY A 107 -17.56 -5.19 -6.44
CA GLY A 107 -18.91 -4.66 -6.68
C GLY A 107 -19.08 -3.99 -8.06
N GLY A 108 -18.24 -4.33 -9.03
CA GLY A 108 -18.18 -3.73 -10.35
C GLY A 108 -18.70 -4.63 -11.46
N SER A 109 -19.88 -4.28 -11.98
CA SER A 109 -20.44 -4.70 -13.28
C SER A 109 -21.29 -5.97 -13.31
N GLY A 110 -22.55 -5.78 -12.93
CA GLY A 110 -23.66 -6.69 -13.20
C GLY A 110 -25.00 -5.95 -13.33
N ASN A 111 -25.03 -4.75 -13.93
CA ASN A 111 -26.17 -4.18 -14.66
C ASN A 111 -25.77 -2.97 -15.49
#